data_AF-A0AAU1BFZ4-F1
#
_entry.id   AF-A0AAU1BFZ4-F1
#
_cell.length_a   1.000
_cell.length_b   1.000
_cell.length_c   1.000
_cell.angle_alpha   90.00
_cell.angle_beta   90.00
_cell.angle_gamma   90.00
#
_symmetry.space_group_name_H-M   'P 1'
#
loop_
_entity.id
_entity.type
_entity.pdbx_description
1 polymer ?
#
loop_
_entity_poly.entity_id
_entity_poly.type
_entity_poly.pdbx_seq_one_letter_code
_entity_poly.pdbx_strand_id
1 'polypeptide(L)' 'MPKMTGGPAKWIGAGMTTVGKDDIKHMTPKQRARYRREGFSWSDIKKIDQAIGKGEKSVTLASATRTVTITFR' A
#
# COMPACT_ATOMS: atom_id res chain seq x y z
N MET A 1 -26.96 -38.67 -18.37
CA MET A 1 -25.70 -37.88 -18.45
C MET A 1 -25.80 -36.71 -17.47
N PRO A 2 -24.81 -36.45 -16.61
CA PRO A 2 -24.97 -35.62 -15.41
C PRO A 2 -24.98 -34.12 -15.71
N LYS A 3 -25.80 -33.38 -14.95
CA LYS A 3 -25.84 -31.92 -14.92
C LYS A 3 -24.52 -31.37 -14.39
N MET A 4 -23.77 -30.63 -15.20
CA MET A 4 -22.62 -29.86 -14.74
C MET A 4 -23.12 -28.54 -14.14
N THR A 5 -23.37 -28.59 -12.83
CA THR A 5 -23.54 -27.41 -11.99
C THR A 5 -22.19 -26.68 -11.93
N GLY A 6 -22.02 -25.67 -12.78
CA GLY A 6 -20.92 -24.72 -12.68
C GLY A 6 -21.10 -23.89 -11.41
N GLY A 7 -20.55 -24.37 -10.29
CA GLY A 7 -20.48 -23.61 -9.05
C GLY A 7 -19.71 -22.30 -9.25
N PRO A 8 -19.98 -21.26 -8.45
CA PRO A 8 -19.25 -20.01 -8.56
C PRO A 8 -17.78 -20.29 -8.33
N ALA A 9 -16.95 -19.95 -9.32
CA ALA A 9 -15.50 -19.97 -9.19
C ALA A 9 -15.12 -19.09 -8.00
N LYS A 10 -14.84 -19.76 -6.89
CA LYS A 10 -14.19 -19.22 -5.71
C LYS A 10 -12.83 -18.71 -6.16
N TRP A 11 -12.74 -17.43 -6.51
CA TRP A 11 -11.48 -16.73 -6.70
C TRP A 11 -10.78 -16.62 -5.34
N ILE A 12 -10.14 -17.71 -4.90
CA ILE A 12 -9.05 -17.63 -3.93
C ILE A 12 -7.80 -17.30 -4.73
N GLY A 13 -7.70 -16.06 -5.20
CA GLY A 13 -6.47 -15.53 -5.74
C GLY A 13 -5.48 -15.37 -4.60
N ALA A 14 -4.48 -16.26 -4.56
CA ALA A 14 -3.37 -16.16 -3.64
C ALA A 14 -2.68 -14.78 -3.74
N GLY A 15 -2.60 -14.08 -2.61
CA GLY A 15 -1.33 -13.49 -2.18
C GLY A 15 -0.83 -12.20 -2.83
N MET A 16 -1.65 -11.43 -3.55
CA MET A 16 -1.28 -10.06 -3.92
C MET A 16 -2.33 -9.10 -3.38
N THR A 17 -2.28 -8.81 -2.07
CA THR A 17 -2.98 -7.68 -1.49
C THR A 17 -2.39 -6.43 -2.14
N THR A 18 -2.93 -6.01 -3.29
CA THR A 18 -2.60 -4.74 -3.91
C THR A 18 -2.91 -3.69 -2.88
N VAL A 19 -1.85 -3.18 -2.24
CA VAL A 19 -1.99 -2.14 -1.22
C VAL A 19 -2.80 -1.01 -1.84
N GLY A 20 -3.98 -0.79 -1.28
CA GLY A 20 -4.99 0.08 -1.84
C GLY A 20 -4.96 1.44 -1.16
N LYS A 21 -5.72 2.38 -1.72
CA LYS A 21 -5.96 3.67 -1.09
C LYS A 21 -6.62 3.52 0.30
N ASP A 22 -7.42 2.47 0.48
CA ASP A 22 -8.19 2.14 1.70
C ASP A 22 -7.31 1.63 2.86
N ASP A 23 -6.09 1.17 2.55
CA ASP A 23 -5.11 0.78 3.56
C ASP A 23 -4.47 1.96 4.29
N ILE A 24 -4.66 3.18 3.78
CA ILE A 24 -4.02 4.41 4.28
C ILE A 24 -4.98 5.12 5.23
N LYS A 25 -4.65 5.10 6.53
CA LYS A 25 -5.55 5.55 7.61
C LYS A 25 -5.10 6.84 8.29
N HIS A 26 -3.80 7.04 8.43
CA HIS A 26 -3.23 8.13 9.22
C HIS A 26 -2.85 9.34 8.36
N MET A 27 -2.52 9.10 7.09
CA MET A 27 -2.07 10.11 6.16
C MET A 27 -3.23 10.85 5.50
N THR A 28 -3.10 12.18 5.38
CA THR A 28 -4.09 12.99 4.67
C THR A 28 -4.13 12.69 3.17
N PRO A 29 -5.27 12.90 2.48
CA PRO A 29 -5.34 12.75 1.03
C PRO A 29 -4.31 13.59 0.26
N LYS A 30 -3.95 14.78 0.77
CA LYS A 30 -2.95 15.68 0.17
C LYS A 30 -1.54 15.11 0.25
N GLN A 31 -1.13 14.57 1.41
CA GLN A 31 0.16 13.90 1.58
C GLN A 31 0.27 12.67 0.68
N ARG A 32 -0.79 11.84 0.65
CA ARG A 32 -0.86 10.66 -0.24
C ARG A 32 -0.70 11.05 -1.71
N ALA A 33 -1.41 12.08 -2.16
CA ALA A 33 -1.30 12.57 -3.54
C ALA A 33 0.11 13.10 -3.85
N ARG A 34 0.76 13.77 -2.89
CA ARG A 34 2.15 14.21 -3.02
C ARG A 34 3.10 13.03 -3.24
N TYR A 35 3.05 11.99 -2.39
CA TYR A 35 3.92 10.82 -2.57
C TYR A 35 3.63 10.07 -3.89
N ARG A 36 2.37 10.00 -4.32
CA ARG A 36 2.06 9.46 -5.66
C ARG A 36 2.71 10.26 -6.79
N ARG A 37 2.74 11.60 -6.69
CA ARG A 37 3.43 12.48 -7.67
C ARG A 37 4.94 12.35 -7.63
N GLU A 38 5.52 12.06 -6.47
CA GLU A 38 6.97 11.79 -6.30
C GLU A 38 7.37 10.37 -6.76
N GLY A 39 6.42 9.59 -7.27
CA GLY A 39 6.65 8.26 -7.85
C GLY A 39 6.62 7.12 -6.85
N PHE A 40 6.13 7.32 -5.62
CA PHE A 40 6.02 6.25 -4.64
C PHE A 40 4.91 5.25 -5.00
N SER A 41 5.22 3.96 -4.81
CA SER A 41 4.25 2.88 -4.93
C SER A 41 3.24 2.92 -3.78
N TRP A 42 2.07 2.31 -3.94
CA TRP A 42 1.11 2.22 -2.84
C TRP A 42 1.66 1.49 -1.61
N SER A 43 2.50 0.47 -1.83
CA SER A 43 3.22 -0.24 -0.76
C SER A 43 4.16 0.68 0.02
N ASP A 44 4.87 1.59 -0.66
CA ASP A 44 5.73 2.56 0.01
C ASP A 44 4.89 3.54 0.82
N ILE A 45 3.80 4.06 0.22
CA ILE A 45 2.91 5.01 0.90
C ILE A 45 2.25 4.37 2.12
N LYS A 46 1.93 3.07 2.11
CA LYS A 46 1.45 2.35 3.30
C LYS A 46 2.52 2.25 4.39
N LYS A 47 3.80 2.02 4.06
CA LYS A 47 4.88 2.05 5.05
C LYS A 47 5.02 3.43 5.69
N ILE A 48 4.89 4.49 4.89
CA ILE A 48 4.84 5.87 5.38
C ILE A 48 3.64 6.08 6.30
N ASP A 49 2.44 5.64 5.90
CA ASP A 49 1.22 5.74 6.70
C ASP A 49 1.36 5.04 8.06
N GLN A 50 1.94 3.83 8.07
CA GLN A 50 2.19 3.07 9.29
C GLN A 50 3.21 3.78 10.19
N ALA A 51 4.27 4.35 9.64
CA ALA A 51 5.25 5.11 10.41
C ALA A 51 4.61 6.35 11.06
N ILE A 52 3.76 7.06 10.32
CA ILE A 52 2.95 8.17 10.87
C ILE A 52 2.04 7.66 12.00
N GLY A 53 1.32 6.56 11.79
CA GLY A 53 0.43 5.97 12.79
C GLY A 53 1.14 5.51 14.07
N LYS A 54 2.40 5.10 13.96
CA LYS A 54 3.27 4.74 15.10
C LYS A 54 3.88 5.96 15.81
N GLY A 55 3.74 7.16 15.25
CA GLY A 55 4.40 8.36 15.76
C GLY A 55 5.91 8.37 15.51
N GLU A 56 6.39 7.65 14.50
CA GLU A 56 7.79 7.71 14.09
C GLU A 56 8.12 9.12 13.57
N LYS A 57 9.34 9.60 13.82
CA LYS A 57 9.82 10.91 13.32
C LYS A 57 10.33 10.82 11.89
N SER A 58 10.70 9.63 11.44
CA SER A 58 11.15 9.38 10.08
C SER A 58 10.97 7.93 9.70
N VAL A 59 10.88 7.67 8.40
CA VAL A 59 10.89 6.33 7.83
C VAL A 59 11.90 6.26 6.69
N THR A 60 12.68 5.19 6.67
CA THR A 60 13.60 4.91 5.57
C THR A 60 12.96 3.88 4.65
N LEU A 61 12.79 4.24 3.39
CA LEU A 61 12.25 3.38 2.35
C LEU A 61 13.39 2.97 1.42
N ALA A 62 13.78 1.69 1.50
CA ALA A 62 14.66 1.07 0.52
C ALA A 62 13.82 0.52 -0.64
N SER A 63 14.07 1.04 -1.83
CA SER A 63 13.62 0.48 -3.10
C SER A 63 14.82 -0.10 -3.85
N ALA A 64 14.58 -1.01 -4.79
CA ALA A 64 15.62 -1.66 -5.59
C ALA A 64 16.56 -0.65 -6.29
N THR A 65 16.07 0.57 -6.56
CA THR A 65 16.82 1.62 -7.26
C THR A 65 17.25 2.79 -6.39
N ARG A 66 16.73 2.93 -5.15
CA ARG A 66 17.07 4.05 -4.26
C ARG A 66 16.67 3.81 -2.81
N THR A 67 17.43 4.37 -1.89
CA THR A 67 17.03 4.53 -0.49
C THR A 67 16.61 5.97 -0.25
N VAL A 68 15.41 6.18 0.29
CA VAL A 68 14.89 7.52 0.60
C VAL A 68 14.47 7.57 2.06
N THR A 69 14.99 8.56 2.80
CA THR A 69 14.55 8.84 4.17
C THR A 69 13.54 9.97 4.15
N ILE A 70 12.36 9.72 4.70
CA ILE A 70 11.28 10.70 4.84
C ILE A 70 11.19 11.09 6.29
N THR A 71 11.42 12.36 6.59
CA THR A 71 11.25 12.92 7.93
C THR A 71 9.88 13.57 8.05
N PHE A 72 9.13 13.18 9.08
CA PHE A 72 7.85 13.76 9.44
C PHE A 72 8.11 14.97 10.35
N ARG A 73 7.54 16.12 9.99
CA ARG A 73 7.59 17.35 10.78
C ARG A 73 6.31 17.54 11.56
#